data_AF-A0A0R3KZ47-F1
#
_entry.id   AF-A0A0R3KZ47-F1
#
_cell.length_a   1.000
_cell.length_b   1.000
_cell.length_c   1.000
_cell.angle_alpha   90.00
_cell.angle_beta   90.00
_cell.angle_gamma   90.00
#
_symmetry.space_group_name_H-M   'P 1'
#
loop_
_entity.id
_entity.type
_entity.pdbx_description
1 polymer ?
#
loop_
_entity_poly.entity_id
_entity_poly.type
_entity_poly.pdbx_seq_one_letter_code
_entity_poly.pdbx_strand_id
1 'polypeptide(L)'
;MVLGFCIGGPLIWNLIKRAPDRVVAAVLAMPSGSRPEMRDLFYDNNMKGWAPELTKRRPDITMEQAEKFLTRMYRTDPDFVFTVTRDFVRQCQTPVLILPDDIPAHPYAVAMESAMLAPNAEVSLFPWKEPKERVPLAVRQIRSFLRAHRPTP
;
A
#
# COMPACT_ATOMS: atom_id res chain seq x y z
N MET A 1 14.40 -6.60 -0.93
CA MET A 1 13.80 -5.32 -1.34
C MET A 1 12.50 -5.58 -2.07
N VAL A 2 11.49 -4.73 -1.90
CA VAL A 2 10.17 -4.89 -2.54
C VAL A 2 9.65 -3.54 -3.04
N LEU A 3 8.83 -3.57 -4.10
CA LEU A 3 8.15 -2.40 -4.65
C LEU A 3 6.73 -2.80 -5.00
N GLY A 4 5.75 -2.00 -4.60
CA GLY A 4 4.34 -2.27 -4.84
C GLY A 4 3.56 -1.02 -5.18
N PHE A 5 2.53 -1.19 -6.01
CA PHE A 5 1.58 -0.15 -6.38
C PHE A 5 0.22 -0.41 -5.75
N CYS A 6 -0.51 0.65 -5.38
CA CYS A 6 -1.90 0.56 -4.91
C CYS A 6 -2.00 -0.39 -3.69
N ILE A 7 -2.68 -1.53 -3.87
CA ILE A 7 -2.83 -2.57 -2.84
C ILE A 7 -1.49 -3.20 -2.42
N GLY A 8 -0.47 -3.10 -3.27
CA GLY A 8 0.88 -3.50 -2.93
C GLY A 8 1.43 -2.76 -1.71
N GLY A 9 0.98 -1.53 -1.42
CA GLY A 9 1.36 -0.77 -0.23
C GLY A 9 0.99 -1.50 1.07
N PRO A 10 -0.30 -1.70 1.36
CA PRO A 10 -0.77 -2.54 2.47
C PRO A 10 -0.11 -3.93 2.51
N LEU A 11 -0.01 -4.62 1.37
CA LEU A 11 0.58 -5.97 1.36
C LEU A 11 2.07 -5.97 1.73
N ILE A 12 2.83 -4.95 1.34
CA ILE A 12 4.22 -4.79 1.75
C ILE A 12 4.33 -4.48 3.24
N TRP A 13 3.47 -3.63 3.80
CA TRP A 13 3.43 -3.41 5.25
C TRP A 13 3.19 -4.70 6.03
N ASN A 14 2.23 -5.51 5.58
CA ASN A 14 1.97 -6.82 6.17
C ASN A 14 3.17 -7.77 6.03
N LEU A 15 3.86 -7.74 4.88
CA LEU A 15 5.05 -8.54 4.66
C LEU A 15 6.19 -8.15 5.61
N ILE A 16 6.46 -6.86 5.78
CA ILE A 16 7.45 -6.35 6.74
C ILE A 16 7.09 -6.80 8.16
N LYS A 17 5.82 -6.67 8.55
CA LYS A 17 5.34 -7.13 9.87
C LYS A 17 5.57 -8.62 10.11
N ARG A 18 5.37 -9.46 9.09
CA ARG A 18 5.43 -10.92 9.21
C ARG A 18 6.83 -11.50 8.99
N ALA A 19 7.69 -10.77 8.30
CA ALA A 19 9.03 -11.21 7.94
C ALA A 19 10.01 -10.03 7.90
N PRO A 20 10.26 -9.36 9.04
CA PRO A 20 11.04 -8.13 9.09
C PRO A 20 12.46 -8.31 8.53
N ASP A 21 13.08 -9.47 8.75
CA ASP A 21 14.44 -9.78 8.29
C ASP A 21 14.55 -10.04 6.77
N ARG A 22 13.42 -10.17 6.07
CA ARG A 22 13.38 -10.46 4.62
C ARG A 22 13.25 -9.20 3.77
N VAL A 23 12.86 -8.08 4.36
CA VAL A 23 12.60 -6.83 3.64
C VAL A 23 13.57 -5.75 4.11
N VAL A 24 14.70 -5.65 3.42
CA VAL A 24 15.74 -4.65 3.72
C VAL A 24 15.39 -3.21 3.32
N ALA A 25 14.44 -3.03 2.40
CA ALA A 25 13.86 -1.74 2.00
C ALA A 25 12.59 -1.97 1.16
N ALA A 26 11.67 -1.00 1.19
CA ALA A 26 10.39 -1.07 0.50
C ALA A 26 10.03 0.25 -0.22
N VAL A 27 9.40 0.15 -1.39
CA VAL A 27 8.85 1.28 -2.12
C VAL A 27 7.34 1.12 -2.22
N LEU A 28 6.59 2.10 -1.69
CA LEU A 28 5.14 2.12 -1.62
C LEU A 28 4.63 3.19 -2.59
N ALA A 29 4.33 2.79 -3.83
CA ALA A 29 3.81 3.70 -4.83
C ALA A 29 2.28 3.80 -4.74
N MET A 30 1.77 5.01 -4.57
CA MET A 30 0.34 5.31 -4.44
C MET A 30 -0.39 4.32 -3.51
N PRO A 31 0.05 4.16 -2.25
CA PRO A 31 -0.45 3.09 -1.39
C PRO A 31 -1.97 3.23 -1.16
N SER A 32 -2.67 2.11 -1.26
CA SER A 32 -4.08 2.04 -0.87
C SER A 32 -4.25 2.28 0.63
N GLY A 33 -5.29 3.03 1.00
CA GLY A 33 -5.58 3.34 2.39
C GLY A 33 -7.06 3.64 2.62
N SER A 34 -7.51 3.47 3.86
CA SER A 34 -8.85 3.83 4.28
C SER A 34 -8.94 5.33 4.51
N ARG A 35 -10.09 5.92 4.17
CA ARG A 35 -10.42 7.30 4.54
C ARG A 35 -11.81 7.36 5.17
N PRO A 36 -12.03 8.19 6.21
CA PRO A 36 -13.31 8.20 6.94
C PRO A 36 -14.53 8.45 6.06
N GLU A 37 -14.40 9.28 5.03
CA GLU A 37 -15.50 9.68 4.15
C GLU A 37 -15.94 8.57 3.19
N MET A 38 -15.10 7.54 3.00
CA MET A 38 -15.32 6.46 2.02
C MET A 38 -14.77 5.11 2.52
N ARG A 39 -15.10 4.72 3.76
CA ARG A 39 -14.58 3.48 4.39
C ARG A 39 -14.88 2.21 3.60
N ASP A 40 -16.03 2.16 2.94
CA ASP A 40 -16.48 0.98 2.19
C ASP A 40 -16.00 0.92 0.73
N LEU A 41 -15.26 1.94 0.25
CA LEU A 41 -14.86 2.06 -1.15
C LEU A 41 -14.25 0.77 -1.74
N PHE A 42 -13.30 0.17 -1.01
CA PHE A 42 -12.64 -1.05 -1.48
C PHE A 42 -13.56 -2.26 -1.44
N TYR A 43 -14.38 -2.39 -0.40
CA TYR A 43 -15.35 -3.47 -0.29
C TYR A 43 -16.35 -3.40 -1.44
N ASP A 44 -17.00 -2.26 -1.64
CA ASP A 44 -18.05 -2.08 -2.66
C ASP A 44 -17.51 -2.29 -4.07
N ASN A 45 -16.33 -1.74 -4.38
CA ASN A 45 -15.70 -1.93 -5.68
C ASN A 45 -15.36 -3.39 -5.96
N ASN A 46 -14.83 -4.11 -4.97
CA ASN A 46 -14.48 -5.53 -5.14
C ASN A 46 -15.72 -6.42 -5.19
N MET A 47 -16.77 -6.14 -4.42
CA MET A 47 -18.04 -6.87 -4.50
C MET A 47 -18.75 -6.64 -5.84
N LYS A 48 -18.66 -5.43 -6.41
CA LYS A 48 -19.24 -5.12 -7.71
C LYS A 48 -18.44 -5.68 -8.89
N GLY A 49 -17.11 -5.69 -8.80
CA GLY A 49 -16.22 -6.03 -9.92
C GLY A 49 -15.51 -7.37 -9.76
N TRP A 50 -14.65 -7.49 -8.75
CA TRP A 50 -13.72 -8.62 -8.59
C TRP A 50 -14.43 -9.93 -8.19
N ALA A 51 -15.31 -9.90 -7.18
CA ALA A 51 -15.92 -11.10 -6.62
C ALA A 51 -16.79 -11.87 -7.64
N PRO A 52 -17.66 -11.21 -8.46
CA PRO A 52 -18.43 -11.90 -9.47
C PRO A 52 -17.54 -12.57 -10.53
N GLU A 53 -16.43 -11.92 -10.91
CA GLU A 53 -15.51 -12.47 -11.90
C GLU A 53 -14.68 -13.63 -11.33
N LEU A 54 -14.29 -13.55 -10.05
CA LEU A 54 -13.61 -14.65 -9.36
C LEU A 54 -14.48 -15.90 -9.34
N THR A 55 -15.73 -15.79 -8.90
CA THR A 55 -16.64 -16.93 -8.74
C THR A 55 -17.02 -17.57 -10.07
N LYS A 56 -17.08 -16.80 -11.17
CA LYS A 56 -17.21 -17.35 -12.53
C LYS A 56 -16.02 -18.21 -12.94
N ARG A 57 -14.79 -17.77 -12.62
CA ARG A 57 -13.55 -18.47 -13.00
C ARG A 57 -13.19 -19.61 -12.05
N ARG A 58 -13.67 -19.55 -10.81
CA ARG A 58 -13.42 -20.51 -9.73
C ARG A 58 -14.75 -20.89 -9.09
N PRO A 59 -15.50 -21.83 -9.70
CA PRO A 59 -16.80 -22.26 -9.17
C PRO A 59 -16.74 -22.91 -7.78
N ASP A 60 -15.56 -23.32 -7.34
CA ASP A 60 -15.30 -23.80 -5.98
C ASP A 60 -15.28 -22.68 -4.93
N ILE A 61 -15.24 -21.41 -5.36
CA ILE A 61 -15.33 -20.23 -4.51
C ILE A 61 -16.74 -19.63 -4.64
N THR A 62 -17.41 -19.44 -3.51
CA THR A 62 -18.75 -18.82 -3.46
C THR A 62 -18.67 -17.31 -3.27
N MET A 63 -19.75 -16.60 -3.64
CA MET A 63 -19.87 -15.16 -3.35
C MET A 63 -19.82 -14.87 -1.84
N GLU A 64 -20.35 -15.77 -1.00
CA GLU A 64 -20.27 -15.66 0.46
C GLU A 64 -18.82 -15.76 0.97
N GLN A 65 -18.00 -16.64 0.38
CA GLN A 65 -16.56 -16.72 0.72
C GLN A 65 -15.81 -15.45 0.28
N ALA A 66 -16.13 -14.92 -0.90
CA ALA A 66 -15.56 -13.65 -1.37
C ALA A 66 -15.96 -12.48 -0.46
N GLU A 67 -17.22 -12.41 -0.04
CA GLU A 67 -17.74 -11.42 0.90
C GLU A 67 -17.01 -11.49 2.25
N LYS A 68 -16.88 -12.69 2.83
CA LYS A 68 -16.13 -12.91 4.09
C LYS A 68 -14.68 -12.46 3.95
N PHE A 69 -14.04 -12.79 2.84
CA PHE A 69 -12.67 -12.36 2.54
C PHE A 69 -12.55 -10.83 2.47
N LEU A 70 -13.43 -10.17 1.71
CA LEU A 70 -13.40 -8.71 1.55
C LEU A 70 -13.79 -7.97 2.82
N THR A 71 -14.74 -8.50 3.60
CA THR A 71 -15.09 -7.97 4.92
C THR A 71 -13.90 -8.05 5.86
N ARG A 72 -13.19 -9.18 5.87
CA ARG A 72 -11.96 -9.33 6.66
C ARG A 72 -10.90 -8.32 6.23
N MET A 73 -10.77 -8.08 4.94
CA MET A 73 -9.73 -7.23 4.37
C MET A 73 -9.99 -5.74 4.55
N TYR A 74 -11.24 -5.29 4.37
CA TYR A 74 -11.55 -3.85 4.25
C TYR A 74 -12.51 -3.30 5.29
N ARG A 75 -13.27 -4.15 6.02
CA ARG A 75 -14.30 -3.70 6.98
C ARG A 75 -14.02 -4.03 8.44
N THR A 76 -13.11 -4.96 8.73
CA THR A 76 -12.84 -5.36 10.14
C THR A 76 -12.13 -4.24 10.91
N ASP A 77 -11.18 -3.58 10.27
CA ASP A 77 -10.48 -2.41 10.81
C ASP A 77 -10.23 -1.42 9.65
N PRO A 78 -11.27 -0.70 9.20
CA PRO A 78 -11.21 0.15 8.02
C PRO A 78 -10.47 1.46 8.34
N ASP A 79 -9.19 1.34 8.66
CA ASP A 79 -8.34 2.46 9.06
C ASP A 79 -6.98 2.40 8.36
N PHE A 80 -6.38 3.58 8.19
CA PHE A 80 -5.00 3.76 7.78
C PHE A 80 -4.64 2.93 6.53
N VAL A 81 -3.67 2.01 6.59
CA VAL A 81 -3.20 1.17 5.46
C VAL A 81 -3.73 -0.28 5.52
N PHE A 82 -4.87 -0.52 6.19
CA PHE A 82 -5.61 -1.79 6.31
C PHE A 82 -4.93 -2.97 7.02
N THR A 83 -3.62 -3.10 6.92
CA THR A 83 -2.89 -4.33 7.28
C THR A 83 -2.01 -4.19 8.51
N VAL A 84 -1.66 -2.96 8.86
CA VAL A 84 -0.86 -2.61 10.03
C VAL A 84 -1.39 -1.35 10.69
N THR A 85 -1.09 -1.16 11.96
CA THR A 85 -1.51 0.00 12.75
C THR A 85 -0.47 1.12 12.67
N ARG A 86 -0.86 2.33 13.09
CA ARG A 86 0.06 3.46 13.27
C ARG A 86 1.22 3.12 14.21
N ASP A 87 0.95 2.39 15.30
CA ASP A 87 1.98 1.99 16.26
C ASP A 87 3.02 1.05 15.67
N PHE A 88 2.60 0.11 14.82
CA PHE A 88 3.54 -0.72 14.09
C PHE A 88 4.43 0.14 13.18
N VAL A 89 3.84 1.07 12.42
CA VAL A 89 4.60 1.94 11.51
C VAL A 89 5.60 2.82 12.27
N ARG A 90 5.24 3.34 13.45
CA ARG A 90 6.15 4.09 14.34
C ARG A 90 7.39 3.29 14.75
N GLN A 91 7.26 1.99 14.92
CA GLN A 91 8.34 1.11 15.36
C GLN A 91 9.11 0.47 14.20
N CYS A 92 8.59 0.55 12.98
CA CYS A 92 9.14 -0.11 11.81
C CYS A 92 10.47 0.52 11.37
N GLN A 93 11.57 -0.21 11.59
CA GLN A 93 12.91 0.25 11.20
C GLN A 93 13.24 0.04 9.72
N THR A 94 12.45 -0.76 8.99
CA THR A 94 12.66 -0.97 7.55
C THR A 94 12.54 0.36 6.80
N PRO A 95 13.57 0.76 6.03
CA PRO A 95 13.49 1.95 5.18
C PRO A 95 12.35 1.85 4.18
N VAL A 96 11.56 2.91 4.05
CA VAL A 96 10.42 2.98 3.12
C VAL A 96 10.47 4.25 2.27
N LEU A 97 10.31 4.13 0.96
CA LEU A 97 10.06 5.26 0.07
C LEU A 97 8.58 5.27 -0.30
N ILE A 98 7.88 6.35 0.04
CA ILE A 98 6.45 6.52 -0.22
C ILE A 98 6.26 7.49 -1.37
N LEU A 99 5.52 7.08 -2.40
CA LEU A 99 5.14 7.96 -3.50
C LEU A 99 3.64 8.28 -3.39
N PRO A 100 3.25 9.45 -2.87
CA PRO A 100 1.85 9.77 -2.65
C PRO A 100 1.06 9.89 -3.96
N ASP A 101 -0.25 9.74 -3.84
CA ASP A 101 -1.26 10.08 -4.84
C ASP A 101 -2.42 10.77 -4.09
N ASP A 102 -3.39 11.33 -4.79
CA ASP A 102 -4.59 11.84 -4.13
C ASP A 102 -5.85 11.53 -4.94
N ILE A 103 -6.26 10.27 -4.86
CA ILE A 103 -7.52 9.78 -5.45
C ILE A 103 -8.26 8.95 -4.40
N PRO A 104 -9.57 8.66 -4.56
CA PRO A 104 -10.37 7.93 -3.57
C PRO A 104 -9.67 6.73 -2.94
N ALA A 105 -9.10 5.85 -3.76
CA ALA A 105 -8.39 4.65 -3.32
C ALA A 105 -6.99 4.90 -2.73
N HIS A 106 -6.36 6.03 -3.05
CA HIS A 106 -5.00 6.39 -2.60
C HIS A 106 -5.05 7.74 -1.87
N PRO A 107 -5.55 7.77 -0.62
CA PRO A 107 -5.61 9.00 0.16
C PRO A 107 -4.22 9.56 0.45
N TYR A 108 -3.97 10.80 0.00
CA TYR A 108 -2.74 11.53 0.28
C TYR A 108 -2.45 11.59 1.78
N ALA A 109 -3.48 11.88 2.59
CA ALA A 109 -3.38 11.97 4.04
C ALA A 109 -2.81 10.68 4.67
N VAL A 110 -3.25 9.51 4.22
CA VAL A 110 -2.74 8.22 4.74
C VAL A 110 -1.31 7.96 4.29
N ALA A 111 -0.97 8.29 3.04
CA ALA A 111 0.39 8.14 2.53
C ALA A 111 1.38 9.03 3.31
N MET A 112 1.00 10.29 3.55
CA MET A 112 1.80 11.22 4.33
C MET A 112 1.85 10.86 5.81
N GLU A 113 0.75 10.39 6.38
CA GLU A 113 0.74 9.87 7.75
C GLU A 113 1.69 8.68 7.91
N SER A 114 1.71 7.76 6.95
CA SER A 114 2.68 6.66 6.94
C SER A 114 4.12 7.16 6.92
N ALA A 115 4.41 8.20 6.14
CA ALA A 115 5.74 8.81 6.08
C ALA A 115 6.14 9.53 7.36
N MET A 116 5.20 10.24 8.01
CA MET A 116 5.47 10.94 9.27
C MET A 116 5.66 9.98 10.45
N LEU A 117 5.05 8.80 10.39
CA LEU A 117 5.16 7.80 11.45
C LEU A 117 6.41 6.91 11.29
N ALA A 118 6.76 6.49 10.08
CA ALA A 118 7.89 5.59 9.87
C ALA A 118 9.24 6.32 10.04
N PRO A 119 10.11 5.85 10.95
CA PRO A 119 11.33 6.58 11.32
C PRO A 119 12.35 6.71 10.18
N ASN A 120 12.37 5.76 9.25
CA ASN A 120 13.29 5.71 8.11
C ASN A 120 12.56 5.92 6.78
N ALA A 121 11.58 6.82 6.76
CA ALA A 121 10.79 7.10 5.57
C ALA A 121 11.39 8.22 4.70
N GLU A 122 11.31 8.02 3.39
CA GLU A 122 11.42 9.07 2.39
C GLU A 122 10.07 9.27 1.69
N VAL A 123 9.82 10.48 1.20
CA VAL A 123 8.65 10.80 0.37
C VAL A 123 9.14 11.27 -0.99
N SER A 124 8.51 10.81 -2.06
CA SER A 124 8.79 11.39 -3.37
C SER A 124 8.21 12.79 -3.51
N LEU A 125 8.64 13.47 -4.57
CA LEU A 125 7.92 14.64 -5.05
C LEU A 125 6.42 14.29 -5.27
N PHE A 126 5.53 15.26 -5.08
CA PHE A 126 4.10 15.12 -5.34
C PHE A 126 3.56 16.40 -6.01
N PRO A 127 2.73 16.29 -7.07
CA PRO A 127 2.40 15.06 -7.81
C PRO A 127 3.59 14.56 -8.63
N TRP A 128 3.84 13.23 -8.61
CA TRP A 128 4.94 12.59 -9.35
C TRP A 128 4.54 12.02 -10.71
N LYS A 129 3.26 11.77 -10.92
CA LYS A 129 2.70 11.32 -12.20
C LYS A 129 2.48 12.46 -13.18
N GLU A 130 2.27 13.68 -12.66
CA GLU A 130 1.85 14.83 -13.43
C GLU A 130 2.67 16.10 -13.11
N PRO A 131 3.12 16.84 -14.13
CA PRO A 131 3.07 16.47 -15.55
C PRO A 131 4.02 15.26 -15.83
N LYS A 132 3.86 14.59 -16.98
CA LYS A 132 4.53 13.30 -17.27
C LYS A 132 6.05 13.34 -17.17
N GLU A 133 6.66 14.51 -17.34
CA GLU A 133 8.09 14.78 -17.22
C GLU A 133 8.62 14.53 -15.79
N ARG A 134 7.72 14.48 -14.79
CA ARG A 134 8.07 14.13 -13.40
C ARG A 134 8.23 12.63 -13.17
N VAL A 135 7.66 11.78 -14.02
CA VAL A 135 7.79 10.31 -13.86
C VAL A 135 9.27 9.87 -13.92
N PRO A 136 10.09 10.33 -14.89
CA PRO A 136 11.53 10.05 -14.88
C PRO A 136 12.25 10.49 -13.60
N LEU A 137 11.82 11.60 -12.95
CA LEU A 137 12.40 12.06 -11.69
C LEU A 137 12.08 11.08 -10.55
N ALA A 138 10.82 10.65 -10.42
CA ALA A 138 10.40 9.67 -9.42
C ALA A 138 11.10 8.32 -9.63
N VAL A 139 11.22 7.85 -10.88
CA VAL A 139 11.96 6.62 -11.19
C VAL A 139 13.44 6.73 -10.82
N ARG A 140 14.07 7.90 -11.02
CA ARG A 140 15.45 8.12 -10.56
C ARG A 140 15.55 8.04 -9.04
N GLN A 141 14.64 8.66 -8.30
CA GLN A 141 14.62 8.56 -6.83
C GLN A 141 14.44 7.12 -6.35
N ILE A 142 13.47 6.37 -6.90
CA ILE A 142 13.27 4.94 -6.60
C ILE A 142 14.58 4.16 -6.79
N ARG A 143 15.28 4.38 -7.91
CA ARG A 143 16.54 3.69 -8.20
C ARG A 143 17.64 4.08 -7.22
N SER A 144 17.75 5.35 -6.85
CA SER A 144 18.73 5.83 -5.87
C SER A 144 18.47 5.23 -4.49
N PHE A 145 17.22 5.29 -4.01
CA PHE A 145 16.78 4.70 -2.76
C PHE A 145 17.09 3.19 -2.69
N LEU A 146 16.67 2.43 -3.71
CA LEU A 146 16.92 1.00 -3.77
C LEU A 146 18.42 0.65 -3.88
N ARG A 147 19.26 1.55 -4.41
CA ARG A 147 20.72 1.35 -4.45
C ARG A 147 21.35 1.60 -3.09
N ALA A 148 20.91 2.62 -2.36
CA ALA A 148 21.42 2.97 -1.04
C ALA A 148 21.15 1.88 0.01
N HIS A 149 20.06 1.11 -0.14
CA HIS A 149 19.67 0.05 0.80
C HIS A 149 19.91 -1.37 0.28
N ARG A 150 20.84 -1.56 -0.65
CA ARG A 150 21.23 -2.92 -1.08
C ARG A 150 21.95 -3.64 0.06
N PRO A 151 21.71 -4.95 0.26
CA PRO A 151 22.56 -5.75 1.12
C PRO A 151 24.01 -5.69 0.63
N THR A 152 24.95 -5.58 1.55
CA THR A 152 26.38 -5.75 1.26
C THR A 152 26.61 -7.19 0.77
N PRO A 153 27.45 -7.40 -0.27
CA PRO A 153 27.86 -8.74 -0.70
C PRO A 153 28.46 -9.58 0.44
#